data_AF-A0A1V5EBL8-F1
#
_entry.id   AF-A0A1V5EBL8-F1
#
_cell.length_a   1.000
_cell.length_b   1.000
_cell.length_c   1.000
_cell.angle_alpha   90.00
_cell.angle_beta   90.00
_cell.angle_gamma   90.00
#
_symmetry.space_group_name_H-M   'P 1'
#
loop_
_entity.id
_entity.type
_entity.pdbx_description
1 polymer ?
#
loop_
_entity_poly.entity_id
_entity_poly.type
_entity_poly.pdbx_seq_one_letter_code
_entity_poly.pdbx_strand_id
1 'polypeptide(L)'
;MLVILLTYMYSPQWAIIWSIIVLIGVTLFIPGQRMGIPKIIKGLALTAKILIPIATSCATAGIIVGVMSLTGLGNQLSYWIIAVAHGNLLYGLLFTAFVSVILGMGIPTLGAYVVLATIGAPALQQLGAPLIGAHLFIFYFACLSAITPPVALACFVGAGLAGSDPWKTGWTAVRLGIIKFIIPFMFVFRPGCLLQADLATNLFHMTELLLLIIPVSVLTQKGFWLVRCTWWEMALFAGAIIAIFPTELWTFPVAVGLETLGVVLHVIRFRKLTGKKQAEVAASAA
;
A
#
# COMPACT_ATOMS: atom_id res chain seq x y z
N MET A 1 -9.74 19.30 -11.76
CA MET A 1 -8.54 19.98 -12.29
C MET A 1 -7.27 19.17 -12.06
N LEU A 2 -6.97 18.76 -10.82
CA LEU A 2 -5.78 17.97 -10.49
C LEU A 2 -5.57 16.75 -11.41
N VAL A 3 -6.57 15.88 -11.49
CA VAL A 3 -6.51 14.67 -12.32
C VAL A 3 -6.26 15.01 -13.79
N ILE A 4 -6.94 16.04 -14.31
CA ILE A 4 -6.82 16.49 -15.71
C ILE A 4 -5.37 16.93 -16.00
N LEU A 5 -4.78 17.76 -15.14
CA LEU A 5 -3.41 18.26 -15.34
C LEU A 5 -2.38 17.13 -15.22
N LEU A 6 -2.60 16.17 -14.30
CA LEU A 6 -1.75 14.99 -14.19
C LEU A 6 -1.88 14.08 -15.42
N THR A 7 -3.08 13.92 -16.01
CA THR A 7 -3.25 13.15 -17.25
C THR A 7 -2.58 13.80 -18.46
N TYR A 8 -2.45 15.13 -18.47
CA TYR A 8 -1.66 15.86 -19.48
C TYR A 8 -0.16 15.88 -19.18
N MET A 9 0.33 15.05 -18.24
CA MET A 9 1.75 14.92 -17.90
C MET A 9 2.39 16.21 -17.37
N TYR A 10 1.60 17.13 -16.79
CA TYR A 10 2.17 18.25 -16.05
C TYR A 10 2.81 17.77 -14.74
N SER A 11 3.87 18.45 -14.33
CA SER A 11 4.51 18.19 -13.04
C SER A 11 3.49 18.33 -11.89
N PRO A 12 3.51 17.44 -10.88
CA PRO A 12 2.54 17.46 -9.78
C PRO A 12 2.44 18.79 -9.04
N GLN A 13 3.58 19.49 -8.88
CA GLN A 13 3.62 20.82 -8.27
C GLN A 13 2.73 21.84 -9.01
N TRP A 14 2.80 21.86 -10.34
CA TRP A 14 1.98 22.74 -11.17
C TRP A 14 0.51 22.32 -11.14
N ALA A 15 0.24 21.01 -11.19
CA ALA A 15 -1.11 20.47 -11.11
C ALA A 15 -1.82 20.89 -9.81
N ILE A 16 -1.11 20.86 -8.69
CA ILE A 16 -1.64 21.27 -7.37
C ILE A 16 -1.91 22.78 -7.33
N ILE A 17 -0.96 23.62 -7.78
CA ILE A 17 -1.13 25.09 -7.77
C ILE A 17 -2.40 25.49 -8.53
N TRP A 18 -2.55 25.00 -9.78
CA TRP A 18 -3.74 25.29 -10.58
C TRP A 18 -5.02 24.71 -9.98
N SER A 19 -4.94 23.55 -9.33
CA SER A 19 -6.09 22.96 -8.65
C SER A 19 -6.56 23.80 -7.46
N ILE A 20 -5.63 24.38 -6.69
CA ILE A 20 -5.95 25.28 -5.57
C ILE A 20 -6.60 26.57 -6.09
N ILE A 21 -6.05 27.16 -7.16
CA ILE A 21 -6.62 28.38 -7.77
C ILE A 21 -8.05 28.14 -8.24
N VAL A 22 -8.28 27.03 -8.97
CA VAL A 22 -9.62 26.66 -9.44
C VAL A 22 -10.56 26.37 -8.27
N LEU A 23 -10.09 25.67 -7.23
CA LEU A 23 -10.89 25.41 -6.03
C LEU A 23 -11.35 26.72 -5.38
N ILE A 24 -10.43 27.67 -5.18
CA ILE A 24 -10.77 29.00 -4.64
C ILE A 24 -11.79 29.69 -5.55
N GLY A 25 -11.57 29.68 -6.87
CA GLY A 25 -12.51 30.25 -7.85
C GLY A 25 -13.90 29.65 -7.75
N VAL A 26 -14.03 28.33 -7.67
CA VAL A 26 -15.33 27.63 -7.55
C VAL A 26 -16.04 27.99 -6.25
N THR A 27 -15.32 28.12 -5.13
CA THR A 27 -15.95 28.47 -3.83
C THR A 27 -16.61 29.85 -3.84
N LEU A 28 -16.21 30.77 -4.73
CA LEU A 28 -16.85 32.08 -4.85
C LEU A 28 -18.30 31.99 -5.35
N PHE A 29 -18.58 30.98 -6.18
CA PHE A 29 -19.91 30.75 -6.77
C PHE A 29 -20.84 29.92 -5.88
N ILE A 30 -20.32 29.29 -4.81
CA ILE A 30 -21.12 28.49 -3.88
C ILE A 30 -21.53 29.34 -2.67
N PRO A 31 -22.82 29.74 -2.54
CA PRO A 31 -23.29 30.48 -1.38
C PRO A 31 -23.07 29.67 -0.09
N GLY A 32 -22.53 30.33 0.95
CA GLY A 32 -22.16 29.69 2.22
C GLY A 32 -20.72 29.14 2.29
N GLN A 33 -20.06 28.87 1.15
CA GLN A 33 -18.70 28.32 1.12
C GLN A 33 -17.63 29.29 0.61
N ARG A 34 -18.00 30.55 0.35
CA ARG A 34 -17.09 31.58 -0.16
C ARG A 34 -15.82 31.71 0.69
N MET A 35 -14.67 31.48 0.05
CA MET A 35 -13.36 31.74 0.62
C MET A 35 -12.96 33.19 0.37
N GLY A 36 -13.24 34.07 1.35
CA GLY A 36 -12.67 35.42 1.34
C GLY A 36 -11.17 35.40 1.64
N ILE A 37 -10.48 36.51 1.31
CA ILE A 37 -9.03 36.71 1.58
C ILE A 37 -8.62 36.29 3.00
N PRO A 38 -9.37 36.62 4.08
CA PRO A 38 -8.98 36.22 5.43
C PRO A 38 -8.96 34.70 5.64
N LYS A 39 -9.88 33.96 5.01
CA LYS A 39 -9.91 32.49 5.08
C LYS A 39 -8.75 31.88 4.29
N ILE A 40 -8.40 32.47 3.15
CA ILE A 40 -7.25 32.04 2.33
C ILE A 40 -5.95 32.23 3.13
N ILE A 41 -5.74 33.40 3.74
CA ILE A 41 -4.57 33.68 4.58
C ILE A 41 -4.52 32.72 5.78
N LYS A 42 -5.66 32.48 6.45
CA LYS A 42 -5.74 31.50 7.54
C LYS A 42 -5.39 30.08 7.08
N GLY A 43 -5.85 29.69 5.88
CA GLY A 43 -5.51 28.42 5.25
C GLY A 43 -4.01 28.31 4.98
N LEU A 44 -3.39 29.33 4.38
CA LEU A 44 -1.95 29.37 4.16
C LEU A 44 -1.16 29.29 5.46
N ALA A 45 -1.57 30.03 6.49
CA ALA A 45 -0.94 29.98 7.81
C ALA A 45 -1.05 28.59 8.47
N LEU A 46 -2.19 27.91 8.31
CA LEU A 46 -2.37 26.54 8.79
C LEU A 46 -1.47 25.56 8.03
N THR A 47 -1.43 25.65 6.70
CA THR A 47 -0.55 24.82 5.86
C THR A 47 0.91 25.02 6.22
N ALA A 48 1.35 26.27 6.45
CA ALA A 48 2.70 26.57 6.90
C ALA A 48 3.03 25.86 8.21
N LYS A 49 2.12 25.87 9.20
CA LYS A 49 2.31 25.15 10.47
C LYS A 49 2.42 23.63 10.29
N ILE A 50 1.64 23.04 9.39
CA ILE A 50 1.69 21.60 9.08
C ILE A 50 2.99 21.23 8.34
N LEU A 51 3.55 22.16 7.55
CA LEU A 51 4.79 21.95 6.81
C LEU A 51 6.06 21.98 7.69
N ILE A 52 6.04 22.67 8.84
CA ILE A 52 7.21 22.76 9.75
C ILE A 52 7.78 21.36 10.10
N PRO A 53 7.01 20.40 10.65
CA PRO A 53 7.55 19.08 11.00
C PRO A 53 8.01 18.26 9.77
N ILE A 54 7.40 18.50 8.61
CA ILE A 54 7.79 17.85 7.35
C ILE A 54 9.15 18.38 6.90
N ALA A 55 9.32 19.70 6.89
CA ALA A 55 10.55 20.37 6.50
C ALA A 55 11.72 20.04 7.43
N THR A 56 11.50 20.03 8.75
CA THR A 56 12.54 19.64 9.71
C THR A 56 12.94 18.18 9.54
N SER A 57 11.98 17.27 9.34
CA SER A 57 12.27 15.86 9.07
C SER A 57 13.09 15.67 7.79
N CYS A 58 12.76 16.39 6.71
CA CYS A 58 13.51 16.32 5.46
C CYS A 58 14.93 16.89 5.61
N ALA A 59 15.08 18.00 6.34
CA ALA A 59 16.39 18.60 6.61
C ALA A 59 17.29 17.62 7.38
N THR A 60 16.76 16.98 8.43
CA THR A 60 17.50 15.96 9.19
C THR A 60 17.83 14.74 8.32
N ALA A 61 16.88 14.25 7.51
CA ALA A 61 17.13 13.15 6.57
C ALA A 61 18.24 13.50 5.56
N GLY A 62 18.26 14.74 5.05
CA GLY A 62 19.32 15.21 4.16
C GLY A 62 20.71 15.22 4.81
N ILE A 63 20.81 15.62 6.09
CA ILE A 63 22.07 15.54 6.85
C ILE A 63 22.51 14.07 6.99
N ILE A 64 21.57 13.16 7.32
CA ILE A 64 21.86 11.72 7.41
C ILE A 64 22.39 11.19 6.07
N VAL A 65 21.70 11.48 4.97
CA VAL A 65 22.14 11.08 3.62
C VAL A 65 23.52 11.66 3.29
N GLY A 66 23.77 12.93 3.62
CA GLY A 66 25.06 13.57 3.43
C GLY A 66 26.20 12.89 4.19
N VAL A 67 26.00 12.59 5.48
CA VAL A 67 26.98 11.87 6.31
C VAL A 67 27.18 10.43 5.81
N MET A 68 26.10 9.73 5.42
CA MET A 68 26.18 8.37 4.87
C MET A 68 26.91 8.32 3.53
N SER A 69 26.76 9.36 2.70
CA SER A 69 27.49 9.50 1.45
C SER A 69 28.97 9.75 1.69
N LEU A 70 29.32 10.61 2.66
CA LEU A 70 30.72 10.92 2.99
C LEU A 70 31.46 9.74 3.67
N THR A 71 30.75 8.98 4.51
CA THR A 71 31.31 7.81 5.22
C THR A 71 31.33 6.54 4.38
N GLY A 72 30.67 6.53 3.22
CA GLY A 72 30.52 5.35 2.37
C GLY A 72 29.54 4.29 2.90
N LEU A 73 28.90 4.53 4.05
CA LEU A 73 27.91 3.61 4.63
C LEU A 73 26.70 3.38 3.71
N GLY A 74 26.32 4.40 2.91
CA GLY A 74 25.28 4.24 1.89
C GLY A 74 25.65 3.15 0.87
N ASN A 75 26.85 3.26 0.29
CA ASN A 75 27.35 2.27 -0.66
C ASN A 75 27.47 0.87 -0.02
N GLN A 76 27.89 0.82 1.24
CA GLN A 76 27.98 -0.45 1.96
C GLN A 76 26.60 -1.11 2.12
N LEU A 77 25.56 -0.37 2.50
CA LEU A 77 24.19 -0.90 2.60
C LEU A 77 23.65 -1.38 1.25
N SER A 78 23.90 -0.64 0.17
CA SER A 78 23.57 -1.09 -1.19
C SER A 78 24.29 -2.39 -1.54
N TYR A 79 25.57 -2.52 -1.18
CA TYR A 79 26.34 -3.76 -1.34
C TYR A 79 25.73 -4.92 -0.54
N TRP A 80 25.31 -4.70 0.72
CA TRP A 80 24.62 -5.73 1.51
C TRP A 80 23.33 -6.20 0.84
N ILE A 81 22.51 -5.30 0.30
CA ILE A 81 21.29 -5.66 -0.43
C ILE A 81 21.61 -6.58 -1.61
N ILE A 82 22.63 -6.22 -2.40
CA ILE A 82 23.04 -7.00 -3.59
C ILE A 82 23.67 -8.33 -3.19
N ALA A 83 24.52 -8.34 -2.16
CA ALA A 83 25.20 -9.52 -1.66
C ALA A 83 24.20 -10.55 -1.12
N VAL A 84 23.23 -10.12 -0.31
CA VAL A 84 22.16 -11.00 0.20
C VAL A 84 21.26 -11.48 -0.94
N ALA A 85 21.04 -10.64 -1.96
CA ALA A 85 20.21 -11.00 -3.10
C ALA A 85 20.76 -12.19 -3.91
N HIS A 86 22.08 -12.40 -3.93
CA HIS A 86 22.73 -13.44 -4.75
C HIS A 86 22.24 -13.45 -6.22
N GLY A 87 21.97 -12.27 -6.78
CA GLY A 87 21.42 -12.11 -8.13
C GLY A 87 19.90 -12.30 -8.25
N ASN A 88 19.18 -12.65 -7.18
CA ASN A 88 17.73 -12.77 -7.18
C ASN A 88 17.05 -11.51 -6.61
N LEU A 89 16.29 -10.82 -7.46
CA LEU A 89 15.58 -9.60 -7.11
C LEU A 89 14.63 -9.78 -5.90
N LEU A 90 13.97 -10.94 -5.76
CA LEU A 90 13.05 -11.19 -4.66
C LEU A 90 13.76 -11.12 -3.29
N TYR A 91 14.95 -11.70 -3.19
CA TYR A 91 15.73 -11.66 -1.96
C TYR A 91 16.21 -10.25 -1.64
N GLY A 92 16.61 -9.48 -2.66
CA GLY A 92 16.93 -8.06 -2.50
C GLY A 92 15.74 -7.24 -2.00
N LEU A 93 14.54 -7.49 -2.54
CA LEU A 93 13.31 -6.83 -2.09
C LEU A 93 12.94 -7.21 -0.65
N LEU A 94 13.03 -8.50 -0.28
CA LEU A 94 12.74 -8.96 1.08
C LEU A 94 13.72 -8.35 2.10
N PHE A 95 15.01 -8.30 1.78
CA PHE A 95 15.99 -7.67 2.65
C PHE A 95 15.77 -6.15 2.74
N THR A 96 15.46 -5.49 1.62
CA THR A 96 15.13 -4.06 1.62
C THR A 96 13.87 -3.76 2.43
N ALA A 97 12.84 -4.61 2.32
CA ALA A 97 11.63 -4.52 3.13
C ALA A 97 11.95 -4.61 4.64
N PHE A 98 12.77 -5.58 5.04
CA PHE A 98 13.20 -5.72 6.43
C PHE A 98 13.95 -4.48 6.93
N VAL A 99 14.94 -4.01 6.17
CA VAL A 99 15.73 -2.81 6.51
C VAL A 99 14.83 -1.57 6.59
N SER A 100 13.88 -1.43 5.68
CA SER A 100 12.96 -0.28 5.66
C SER A 100 11.97 -0.26 6.83
N VAL A 101 11.52 -1.42 7.30
CA VAL A 101 10.70 -1.51 8.52
C VAL A 101 11.51 -1.07 9.74
N ILE A 102 12.77 -1.52 9.86
CA ILE A 102 13.63 -1.17 11.01
C ILE A 102 14.02 0.30 10.99
N LEU A 103 14.45 0.83 9.84
CA LEU A 103 14.83 2.25 9.70
C LEU A 103 13.63 3.19 9.86
N GLY A 104 12.40 2.71 9.70
CA GLY A 104 11.19 3.44 10.05
C GLY A 104 11.01 3.70 11.56
N MET A 105 11.86 3.12 12.42
CA MET A 105 11.81 3.31 13.87
C MET A 105 12.30 4.69 14.29
N GLY A 106 11.36 5.62 14.52
CA GLY A 106 11.62 6.87 15.23
C GLY A 106 11.85 8.11 14.35
N ILE A 107 11.71 8.00 13.03
CA ILE A 107 11.78 9.13 12.09
C ILE A 107 10.46 9.20 11.31
N PRO A 108 9.91 10.40 11.01
CA PRO A 108 8.72 10.53 10.19
C PRO A 108 8.86 9.77 8.86
N THR A 109 7.76 9.17 8.37
CA THR A 109 7.73 8.32 7.17
C THR A 109 8.42 8.93 5.96
N LEU A 110 8.27 10.25 5.78
CA LEU A 110 8.93 10.98 4.70
C LEU A 110 10.46 10.97 4.85
N GLY A 111 10.97 11.20 6.06
CA GLY A 111 12.40 11.14 6.34
C GLY A 111 12.98 9.74 6.15
N ALA A 112 12.29 8.71 6.64
CA ALA A 112 12.68 7.32 6.43
C ALA A 112 12.76 6.97 4.93
N TYR A 113 11.75 7.39 4.15
CA TYR A 113 11.73 7.22 2.69
C TYR A 113 12.92 7.90 2.02
N VAL A 114 13.23 9.16 2.34
CA VAL A 114 14.35 9.89 1.72
C VAL A 114 15.67 9.16 1.95
N VAL A 115 15.96 8.74 3.19
CA VAL A 115 17.18 8.01 3.51
C VAL A 115 17.24 6.68 2.76
N LEU A 116 16.18 5.86 2.84
CA LEU A 116 16.14 4.56 2.19
C LEU A 116 16.17 4.66 0.66
N ALA A 117 15.49 5.63 0.06
CA ALA A 117 15.42 5.78 -1.39
C ALA A 117 16.78 6.16 -2.00
N THR A 118 17.56 6.98 -1.30
CA THR A 118 18.91 7.36 -1.77
C THR A 118 19.89 6.19 -1.83
N ILE A 119 19.64 5.12 -1.07
CA ILE A 119 20.56 3.99 -0.91
C ILE A 119 19.99 2.70 -1.53
N GLY A 120 18.75 2.39 -1.21
CA GLY A 120 18.07 1.17 -1.61
C GLY A 120 17.54 1.22 -3.04
N ALA A 121 17.06 2.37 -3.54
CA ALA A 121 16.50 2.43 -4.90
C ALA A 121 17.56 2.14 -5.97
N PRO A 122 18.80 2.67 -5.89
CA PRO A 122 19.87 2.29 -6.80
C PRO A 122 20.24 0.80 -6.71
N ALA A 123 20.29 0.24 -5.50
CA ALA A 123 20.61 -1.18 -5.29
C ALA A 123 19.56 -2.12 -5.92
N LEU A 124 18.27 -1.81 -5.74
CA LEU A 124 17.18 -2.57 -6.35
C LEU A 124 17.18 -2.42 -7.88
N GLN A 125 17.52 -1.25 -8.41
CA GLN A 125 17.66 -1.04 -9.85
C GLN A 125 18.80 -1.86 -10.45
N GLN A 126 19.93 -2.00 -9.75
CA GLN A 126 21.02 -2.89 -10.18
C GLN A 126 20.59 -4.37 -10.22
N LEU A 127 19.62 -4.76 -9.38
CA LEU A 127 19.00 -6.09 -9.40
C LEU A 127 17.88 -6.22 -10.44
N GLY A 128 17.63 -5.20 -11.26
CA GLY A 128 16.64 -5.21 -12.34
C GLY A 128 15.26 -4.65 -11.99
N ALA A 129 15.08 -4.03 -10.81
CA ALA A 129 13.81 -3.38 -10.49
C ALA A 129 13.58 -2.13 -11.36
N PRO A 130 12.34 -1.90 -11.86
CA PRO A 130 11.99 -0.64 -12.49
C PRO A 130 12.18 0.54 -11.54
N LEU A 131 12.66 1.69 -12.04
CA LEU A 131 12.95 2.88 -11.25
C LEU A 131 11.76 3.29 -10.34
N ILE A 132 10.58 3.47 -10.94
CA ILE A 132 9.37 3.89 -10.20
C ILE A 132 8.91 2.77 -9.25
N GLY A 133 9.02 1.51 -9.68
CA GLY A 133 8.73 0.35 -8.84
C GLY A 133 9.60 0.30 -7.58
N ALA A 134 10.90 0.53 -7.70
CA ALA A 134 11.83 0.57 -6.58
C ALA A 134 11.53 1.72 -5.59
N HIS A 135 11.26 2.92 -6.10
CA HIS A 135 10.89 4.06 -5.25
C HIS A 135 9.56 3.83 -4.52
N LEU A 136 8.53 3.34 -5.22
CA LEU A 136 7.25 3.03 -4.60
C LEU A 136 7.36 1.87 -3.61
N PHE A 137 8.20 0.88 -3.90
CA PHE A 137 8.46 -0.23 -2.98
C PHE A 137 8.97 0.29 -1.63
N ILE A 138 10.03 1.09 -1.67
CA ILE A 138 10.63 1.68 -0.48
C ILE A 138 9.64 2.61 0.24
N PHE A 139 8.92 3.46 -0.50
CA PHE A 139 7.92 4.37 0.06
C PHE A 139 6.80 3.62 0.80
N TYR A 140 6.27 2.55 0.21
CA TYR A 140 5.22 1.75 0.84
C TYR A 140 5.73 1.07 2.10
N PHE A 141 6.91 0.45 2.08
CA PHE A 141 7.43 -0.19 3.28
C PHE A 141 7.82 0.81 4.37
N ALA A 142 8.29 2.00 4.00
CA ALA A 142 8.47 3.10 4.95
C ALA A 142 7.14 3.47 5.62
N CYS A 143 6.02 3.51 4.88
CA CYS A 143 4.69 3.71 5.45
C CYS A 143 4.23 2.53 6.34
N LEU A 144 4.50 1.29 5.91
CA LEU A 144 4.07 0.08 6.62
C LEU A 144 4.83 -0.16 7.92
N SER A 145 6.03 0.41 8.06
CA SER A 145 6.77 0.39 9.33
C SER A 145 5.92 0.91 10.51
N ALA A 146 5.03 1.89 10.27
CA ALA A 146 4.17 2.49 11.28
C ALA A 146 3.11 1.53 11.85
N ILE A 147 2.82 0.41 11.17
CA ILE A 147 1.88 -0.62 11.63
C ILE A 147 2.55 -1.96 11.95
N THR A 148 3.85 -2.12 11.68
CA THR A 148 4.57 -3.41 11.78
C THR A 148 5.30 -3.54 13.11
N PRO A 149 4.98 -4.52 13.97
CA PRO A 149 5.74 -4.78 15.19
C PRO A 149 7.20 -5.18 14.86
N PRO A 150 8.21 -4.76 15.63
CA PRO A 150 8.15 -4.04 16.91
C PRO A 150 8.04 -2.51 16.80
N VAL A 151 8.07 -1.93 15.59
CA VAL A 151 8.15 -0.48 15.39
C VAL A 151 6.81 0.20 15.57
N ALA A 152 5.76 -0.33 14.92
CA ALA A 152 4.31 -0.05 15.01
C ALA A 152 3.85 1.22 15.77
N LEU A 153 4.46 2.38 15.53
CA LEU A 153 4.25 3.60 16.34
C LEU A 153 2.78 4.06 16.33
N ALA A 154 2.12 3.93 15.17
CA ALA A 154 0.70 4.27 15.05
C ALA A 154 -0.18 3.30 15.86
N CYS A 155 0.17 2.02 15.91
CA CYS A 155 -0.53 1.04 16.72
C CYS A 155 -0.30 1.27 18.21
N PHE A 156 0.89 1.72 18.64
CA PHE A 156 1.16 2.06 20.03
C PHE A 156 0.30 3.23 20.53
N VAL A 157 0.24 4.30 19.74
CA VAL A 157 -0.60 5.47 20.05
C VAL A 157 -2.09 5.08 20.01
N GLY A 158 -2.52 4.39 18.94
CA GLY A 158 -3.92 3.97 18.80
C GLY A 158 -4.38 3.02 19.91
N ALA A 159 -3.51 2.11 20.34
CA ALA A 159 -3.81 1.20 21.44
C ALA A 159 -3.93 1.93 22.79
N GLY A 160 -3.07 2.92 23.05
CA GLY A 160 -3.17 3.78 24.23
C GLY A 160 -4.48 4.57 24.28
N LEU A 161 -4.95 5.08 23.13
CA LEU A 161 -6.25 5.76 23.05
C LEU A 161 -7.43 4.80 23.25
N ALA A 162 -7.31 3.55 22.76
CA ALA A 162 -8.38 2.55 22.84
C ALA A 162 -8.36 1.68 24.11
N GLY A 163 -7.36 1.86 24.99
CA GLY A 163 -7.17 1.01 26.18
C GLY A 163 -6.89 -0.47 25.85
N SER A 164 -6.32 -0.74 24.67
CA SER A 164 -6.03 -2.10 24.20
C SER A 164 -4.54 -2.44 24.33
N ASP A 165 -4.21 -3.72 24.29
CA ASP A 165 -2.82 -4.16 24.28
C ASP A 165 -2.13 -3.76 22.97
N PRO A 166 -1.05 -2.96 23.01
CA PRO A 166 -0.45 -2.43 21.79
C PRO A 166 0.20 -3.49 20.89
N TRP A 167 0.70 -4.57 21.48
CA TRP A 167 1.29 -5.68 20.75
C TRP A 167 0.23 -6.42 19.94
N LYS A 168 -0.91 -6.76 20.55
CA LYS A 168 -2.07 -7.37 19.88
C LYS A 168 -2.65 -6.46 18.80
N THR A 169 -2.70 -5.15 19.06
CA THR A 169 -3.17 -4.17 18.08
C THR A 169 -2.26 -4.12 16.86
N GLY A 170 -0.93 -4.13 17.06
CA GLY A 170 0.05 -4.19 15.97
C GLY A 170 -0.08 -5.45 15.12
N TRP A 171 -0.14 -6.64 15.74
CA TRP A 171 -0.34 -7.89 14.99
C TRP A 171 -1.68 -7.95 14.27
N THR A 172 -2.72 -7.37 14.84
CA THR A 172 -4.02 -7.25 14.18
C THR A 172 -3.95 -6.30 12.99
N ALA A 173 -3.24 -5.17 13.12
CA ALA A 173 -3.04 -4.22 12.03
C ALA A 173 -2.24 -4.84 10.87
N VAL A 174 -1.16 -5.58 11.16
CA VAL A 174 -0.40 -6.33 10.13
C VAL A 174 -1.32 -7.34 9.46
N ARG A 175 -2.05 -8.16 10.22
CA ARG A 175 -2.96 -9.16 9.66
C ARG A 175 -3.98 -8.56 8.71
N LEU A 176 -4.65 -7.47 9.11
CA LEU A 176 -5.62 -6.79 8.25
C LEU A 176 -4.95 -6.05 7.09
N GLY A 177 -3.68 -5.64 7.27
CA GLY A 177 -2.90 -4.90 6.30
C GLY A 177 -2.08 -5.75 5.33
N ILE A 178 -2.13 -7.09 5.37
CA ILE A 178 -1.29 -7.99 4.54
C ILE A 178 -1.31 -7.59 3.06
N ILE A 179 -2.47 -7.21 2.52
CA ILE A 179 -2.58 -6.78 1.12
C ILE A 179 -1.64 -5.61 0.78
N LYS A 180 -1.42 -4.69 1.73
CA LYS A 180 -0.50 -3.55 1.55
C LYS A 180 0.96 -3.99 1.51
N PHE A 181 1.33 -5.13 2.11
CA PHE A 181 2.67 -5.69 2.01
C PHE A 181 2.91 -6.37 0.65
N ILE A 182 1.86 -6.84 -0.02
CA ILE A 182 1.95 -7.52 -1.32
C ILE A 182 2.06 -6.51 -2.47
N ILE A 183 1.30 -5.41 -2.42
CA ILE A 183 1.25 -4.37 -3.47
C ILE A 183 2.65 -3.86 -3.90
N PRO A 184 3.60 -3.56 -2.99
CA PRO A 184 4.95 -3.15 -3.35
C PRO A 184 5.68 -4.15 -4.25
N PHE A 185 5.58 -5.45 -3.96
CA PHE A 185 6.20 -6.48 -4.80
C PHE A 185 5.55 -6.51 -6.19
N MET A 186 4.23 -6.33 -6.26
CA MET A 186 3.53 -6.21 -7.55
C MET A 186 4.03 -5.02 -8.35
N PHE A 187 4.32 -3.86 -7.75
CA PHE A 187 4.89 -2.73 -8.50
C PHE A 187 6.26 -3.01 -9.11
N VAL A 188 7.05 -3.90 -8.51
CA VAL A 188 8.37 -4.26 -9.02
C VAL A 188 8.28 -5.37 -10.08
N PHE A 189 7.50 -6.42 -9.83
CA PHE A 189 7.37 -7.56 -10.74
C PHE A 189 6.33 -7.37 -11.86
N ARG A 190 5.41 -6.41 -11.71
CA ARG A 190 4.31 -6.11 -12.62
C ARG A 190 4.27 -4.60 -12.90
N PRO A 191 5.24 -4.04 -13.65
CA PRO A 191 5.31 -2.61 -13.95
C PRO A 191 4.07 -2.08 -14.69
N GLY A 192 3.28 -2.96 -15.29
CA GLY A 192 1.98 -2.59 -15.88
C GLY A 192 0.93 -2.08 -14.86
N CYS A 193 1.06 -2.44 -13.57
CA CYS A 193 0.28 -1.81 -12.50
C CYS A 193 0.56 -0.31 -12.37
N LEU A 194 1.73 0.13 -12.83
CA LEU A 194 2.18 1.52 -12.85
C LEU A 194 2.02 2.17 -14.23
N LEU A 195 1.30 1.52 -15.14
CA LEU A 195 1.11 1.97 -16.53
C LEU A 195 2.43 2.15 -17.29
N GLN A 196 3.45 1.35 -16.95
CA GLN A 196 4.78 1.40 -17.59
C GLN A 196 4.97 0.35 -18.69
N ALA A 197 3.92 -0.40 -19.06
CA ALA A 197 3.95 -1.35 -20.16
C ALA A 197 2.97 -0.95 -21.28
N ASP A 198 2.84 -1.79 -22.29
CA ASP A 198 1.82 -1.65 -23.33
C ASP A 198 0.40 -1.81 -22.75
N LEU A 199 -0.62 -1.36 -23.50
CA LEU A 199 -2.00 -1.33 -23.01
C LEU A 199 -2.51 -2.71 -22.58
N ALA A 200 -2.18 -3.76 -23.32
CA ALA A 200 -2.66 -5.11 -23.01
C ALA A 200 -2.00 -5.63 -21.72
N THR A 201 -0.68 -5.49 -21.60
CA THR A 201 0.06 -5.87 -20.39
C THR A 201 -0.35 -5.04 -19.16
N ASN A 202 -0.63 -3.76 -19.34
CA ASN A 202 -1.14 -2.90 -18.26
C ASN A 202 -2.48 -3.43 -17.74
N LEU A 203 -3.44 -3.66 -18.64
CA LEU A 203 -4.75 -4.20 -18.27
C LEU A 203 -4.61 -5.56 -17.58
N PHE A 204 -3.77 -6.43 -18.11
CA PHE A 204 -3.51 -7.74 -17.53
C PHE A 204 -2.97 -7.63 -16.09
N HIS A 205 -1.90 -6.87 -15.86
CA HIS A 205 -1.35 -6.67 -14.51
C HIS A 205 -2.34 -5.99 -13.55
N MET A 206 -3.16 -5.06 -14.03
CA MET A 206 -4.21 -4.46 -13.19
C MET A 206 -5.27 -5.48 -12.78
N THR A 207 -5.65 -6.40 -13.68
CA THR A 207 -6.59 -7.47 -13.34
C THR A 207 -6.00 -8.43 -12.29
N GLU A 208 -4.72 -8.80 -12.41
CA GLU A 208 -4.03 -9.62 -11.39
C GLU A 208 -4.09 -8.97 -9.99
N LEU A 209 -3.88 -7.65 -9.91
CA LEU A 209 -3.95 -6.92 -8.65
C LEU A 209 -5.37 -6.92 -8.06
N LEU A 210 -6.40 -6.80 -8.91
CA LEU A 210 -7.80 -6.83 -8.49
C LEU A 210 -8.22 -8.23 -7.99
N LEU A 211 -7.75 -9.30 -8.64
CA LEU A 211 -8.01 -10.69 -8.25
C LEU A 211 -7.44 -11.01 -6.85
N LEU A 212 -6.41 -10.31 -6.38
CA LEU A 212 -5.89 -10.51 -5.02
C LEU A 212 -6.81 -9.96 -3.92
N ILE A 213 -7.75 -9.07 -4.23
CA ILE A 213 -8.54 -8.35 -3.21
C ILE A 213 -9.41 -9.30 -2.39
N ILE A 214 -10.23 -10.13 -3.04
CA ILE A 214 -11.18 -11.01 -2.35
C ILE A 214 -10.45 -12.12 -1.59
N PRO A 215 -9.55 -12.90 -2.21
CA PRO A 215 -8.86 -14.01 -1.53
C PRO A 215 -8.08 -13.54 -0.30
N VAL A 216 -7.33 -12.43 -0.41
CA VAL A 216 -6.55 -11.89 0.71
C VAL A 216 -7.49 -11.35 1.80
N SER A 217 -8.58 -10.66 1.44
CA SER A 217 -9.54 -10.16 2.44
C SER A 217 -10.18 -11.30 3.24
N VAL A 218 -10.59 -12.38 2.57
CA VAL A 218 -11.17 -13.57 3.22
C VAL A 218 -10.16 -14.20 4.20
N LEU A 219 -8.90 -14.38 3.78
CA LEU A 219 -7.88 -14.98 4.64
C LEU A 219 -7.51 -14.10 5.84
N THR A 220 -7.38 -12.78 5.64
CA THR A 220 -7.03 -11.83 6.71
C THR A 220 -8.13 -11.69 7.77
N GLN A 221 -9.39 -11.92 7.39
CA GLN A 221 -10.55 -11.93 8.28
C GLN A 221 -10.87 -13.32 8.88
N LYS A 222 -9.88 -14.25 8.88
CA LYS A 222 -10.03 -15.63 9.39
C LYS A 222 -11.16 -16.41 8.71
N GLY A 223 -11.27 -16.25 7.39
CA GLY A 223 -12.29 -16.92 6.58
C GLY A 223 -13.68 -16.30 6.73
N PHE A 224 -13.83 -15.11 7.30
CA PHE A 224 -15.12 -14.44 7.32
C PHE A 224 -15.25 -13.51 6.12
N TRP A 225 -16.33 -13.63 5.36
CA TRP A 225 -16.69 -12.67 4.31
C TRP A 225 -18.16 -12.28 4.40
N LEU A 226 -19.08 -13.03 3.78
CA LEU A 226 -20.53 -12.90 4.02
C LEU A 226 -20.99 -13.84 5.14
N VAL A 227 -20.43 -15.05 5.15
CA VAL A 227 -20.55 -16.05 6.21
C VAL A 227 -19.14 -16.59 6.50
N ARG A 228 -18.97 -17.39 7.55
CA ARG A 228 -17.73 -18.15 7.74
C ARG A 228 -17.53 -19.14 6.58
N CYS A 229 -16.44 -18.94 5.84
CA CYS A 229 -15.99 -19.81 4.77
C CYS A 229 -15.71 -21.21 5.31
N THR A 230 -15.99 -22.22 4.48
CA THR A 230 -15.50 -23.57 4.75
C THR A 230 -13.99 -23.65 4.51
N TRP A 231 -13.36 -24.69 5.06
CA TRP A 231 -11.94 -24.94 4.82
C TRP A 231 -11.62 -25.17 3.33
N TRP A 232 -12.56 -25.74 2.55
CA TRP A 232 -12.43 -25.88 1.10
C TRP A 232 -12.49 -24.53 0.37
N GLU A 233 -13.41 -23.63 0.74
CA GLU A 233 -13.46 -22.27 0.20
C GLU A 233 -12.15 -21.51 0.52
N MET A 234 -11.60 -21.69 1.73
CA MET A 234 -10.31 -21.12 2.09
C MET A 234 -9.16 -21.72 1.27
N ALA A 235 -9.18 -23.03 0.99
CA ALA A 235 -8.19 -23.69 0.15
C ALA A 235 -8.25 -23.17 -1.31
N LEU A 236 -9.45 -22.92 -1.84
CA LEU A 236 -9.63 -22.32 -3.17
C LEU A 236 -9.05 -20.90 -3.23
N PHE A 237 -9.34 -20.06 -2.24
CA PHE A 237 -8.79 -18.71 -2.16
C PHE A 237 -7.27 -18.69 -1.95
N ALA A 238 -6.74 -19.59 -1.11
CA ALA A 238 -5.30 -19.75 -0.95
C ALA A 238 -4.64 -20.25 -2.25
N GLY A 239 -5.26 -21.19 -2.95
CA GLY A 239 -4.82 -21.67 -4.26
C GLY A 239 -4.83 -20.58 -5.33
N ALA A 240 -5.83 -19.68 -5.32
CA ALA A 240 -5.88 -18.53 -6.21
C ALA A 240 -4.68 -17.59 -5.98
N ILE A 241 -4.31 -17.31 -4.73
CA ILE A 241 -3.15 -16.46 -4.41
C ILE A 241 -1.83 -17.12 -4.87
N ILE A 242 -1.68 -18.42 -4.65
CA ILE A 242 -0.49 -19.16 -5.10
C ILE A 242 -0.41 -19.17 -6.62
N ALA A 243 -1.54 -19.36 -7.32
CA ALA A 243 -1.58 -19.31 -8.77
C ALA A 243 -1.20 -17.93 -9.34
N ILE A 244 -1.37 -16.85 -8.57
CA ILE A 244 -0.97 -15.48 -8.95
C ILE A 244 0.56 -15.28 -8.86
N PHE A 245 1.28 -16.06 -8.04
CA PHE A 245 2.74 -15.97 -7.88
C PHE A 245 3.40 -17.35 -8.06
N PRO A 246 3.95 -17.73 -9.23
CA PRO A 246 4.34 -16.92 -10.40
C PRO A 246 3.27 -16.97 -11.51
N THR A 247 2.68 -15.83 -11.85
CA THR A 247 1.85 -15.77 -13.06
C THR A 247 2.68 -15.83 -14.32
N GLU A 248 2.52 -16.94 -15.04
CA GLU A 248 2.69 -17.00 -16.48
C GLU A 248 1.31 -16.94 -17.12
N LEU A 249 1.23 -16.69 -18.44
CA LEU A 249 -0.04 -16.64 -19.20
C LEU A 249 -0.95 -17.86 -18.94
N TRP A 250 -0.37 -19.00 -18.57
CA TRP A 250 -1.07 -20.26 -18.32
C TRP A 250 -1.64 -20.40 -16.89
N THR A 251 -1.04 -19.76 -15.89
CA THR A 251 -1.51 -19.83 -14.49
C THR A 251 -2.61 -18.81 -14.20
N PHE A 252 -2.74 -17.76 -15.03
CA PHE A 252 -3.79 -16.75 -14.89
C PHE A 252 -5.22 -17.30 -15.02
N PRO A 253 -5.59 -18.10 -16.05
CA PRO A 253 -6.91 -18.71 -16.12
C PRO A 253 -7.22 -19.62 -14.93
N VAL A 254 -6.19 -20.27 -14.37
CA VAL A 254 -6.32 -21.12 -13.17
C VAL A 254 -6.66 -20.27 -11.95
N ALA A 255 -5.95 -19.15 -11.74
CA ALA A 255 -6.24 -18.22 -10.65
C ALA A 255 -7.69 -17.69 -10.72
N VAL A 256 -8.12 -17.24 -11.90
CA VAL A 256 -9.49 -16.77 -12.15
C VAL A 256 -10.50 -17.90 -11.90
N GLY A 257 -10.22 -19.11 -12.40
CA GLY A 257 -11.08 -20.28 -12.20
C GLY A 257 -11.26 -20.64 -10.72
N LEU A 258 -10.18 -20.65 -9.94
CA LEU A 258 -10.22 -20.96 -8.51
C LEU A 258 -10.97 -19.90 -7.71
N GLU A 259 -10.71 -18.62 -7.99
CA GLU A 259 -11.39 -17.51 -7.32
C GLU A 259 -12.88 -17.47 -7.67
N THR A 260 -13.24 -17.57 -8.95
CA THR A 260 -14.64 -17.57 -9.39
C THR A 260 -15.40 -18.76 -8.81
N LEU A 261 -14.80 -19.95 -8.80
CA LEU A 261 -15.39 -21.13 -8.16
C LEU A 261 -15.59 -20.89 -6.66
N GLY A 262 -14.58 -20.36 -5.96
CA GLY A 262 -14.65 -20.01 -4.55
C GLY A 262 -15.78 -19.03 -4.25
N VAL A 263 -15.90 -17.96 -5.04
CA VAL A 263 -16.96 -16.95 -4.91
C VAL A 263 -18.34 -17.55 -5.18
N VAL A 264 -18.51 -18.31 -6.27
CA VAL A 264 -19.80 -18.91 -6.63
C VAL A 264 -20.27 -19.89 -5.56
N LEU A 265 -19.40 -20.79 -5.09
CA LEU A 265 -19.72 -21.73 -4.03
C LEU A 265 -20.09 -21.00 -2.72
N HIS A 266 -19.34 -19.95 -2.38
CA HIS A 266 -19.63 -19.13 -1.19
C HIS A 266 -20.99 -18.44 -1.29
N VAL A 267 -21.32 -17.84 -2.43
CA VAL A 267 -22.60 -17.14 -2.65
C VAL A 267 -23.78 -18.11 -2.65
N ILE A 268 -23.66 -19.28 -3.28
CA ILE A 268 -24.71 -20.32 -3.24
C ILE A 268 -24.96 -20.75 -1.79
N ARG A 269 -23.91 -20.95 -1.01
CA ARG A 269 -24.02 -21.33 0.40
C ARG A 269 -24.63 -20.22 1.26
N PHE A 270 -24.22 -18.98 1.05
CA PHE A 270 -24.83 -17.82 1.70
C PHE A 270 -26.34 -17.76 1.47
N ARG A 271 -26.79 -17.92 0.21
CA ARG A 271 -28.22 -17.94 -0.14
C ARG A 271 -28.97 -19.09 0.53
N LYS A 272 -28.39 -20.30 0.58
CA LYS A 272 -29.00 -21.45 1.28
C LYS A 272 -29.16 -21.21 2.78
N LEU A 273 -28.15 -20.63 3.43
CA LEU A 273 -28.18 -20.37 4.88
C LEU A 273 -29.15 -19.25 5.25
N THR A 274 -29.19 -18.18 4.46
CA THR A 274 -30.15 -17.08 4.65
C THR A 274 -31.58 -17.51 4.37
N GLY A 275 -31.81 -18.29 3.30
CA GLY A 275 -33.13 -18.86 3.01
C GLY A 275 -33.63 -19.81 4.10
N LYS A 276 -32.76 -20.66 4.65
CA LYS A 276 -33.11 -21.54 5.77
C LYS A 276 -33.48 -20.75 7.04
N LYS A 277 -32.70 -19.70 7.36
CA LYS A 277 -32.97 -18.84 8.51
C LYS A 277 -34.29 -18.08 8.38
N GLN A 278 -34.62 -17.61 7.17
CA GLN A 278 -35.92 -16.98 6.90
C GLN A 278 -37.08 -17.98 7.03
N ALA A 279 -36.91 -19.22 6.56
CA ALA A 279 -37.93 -20.26 6.71
C ALA A 279 -38.15 -20.68 8.18
N GLU A 280 -37.09 -20.78 8.99
CA GLU A 280 -37.19 -21.07 10.43
C GLU A 280 -37.90 -19.93 11.21
N VAL A 281 -37.63 -18.67 10.87
CA VAL A 281 -38.31 -17.52 11.47
C VAL A 281 -39.80 -17.48 11.08
N ALA A 282 -40.13 -17.79 9.82
CA ALA A 282 -41.52 -17.87 9.37
C ALA A 282 -42.28 -19.02 10.05
N ALA A 283 -41.64 -20.17 10.26
CA ALA A 283 -42.23 -21.31 10.95
C ALA A 283 -42.42 -21.10 12.46
N SER A 284 -41.58 -20.27 13.10
CA SER A 284 -41.73 -19.90 14.52
C SER A 284 -42.78 -18.82 14.78
N ALA A 285 -43.25 -18.13 13.74
CA ALA A 285 -44.24 -17.05 13.83
C ALA A 285 -45.68 -17.51 13.52
N ALA A 286 -45.85 -18.77 13.10
CA ALA A 286 -47.13 -19.44 12.84
C ALA A 286 -47.49 -20.37 14.01
#